data_AF-A0A3N5KCU9-F1
#
_entry.id   AF-A0A3N5KCU9-F1
#
_cell.length_a   1.000
_cell.length_b   1.000
_cell.length_c   1.000
_cell.angle_alpha   90.00
_cell.angle_beta   90.00
_cell.angle_gamma   90.00
#
_symmetry.space_group_name_H-M   'P 1'
#
loop_
_entity.id
_entity.type
_entity.pdbx_description
1 polymer ?
#
loop_
_entity_poly.entity_id
_entity_poly.type
_entity_poly.pdbx_seq_one_letter_code
_entity_poly.pdbx_strand_id
1 'polypeptide(L)'
;MDDRVGRPTTDRPAKTMWRRIVSRYERPSLGRSVWQAASTIVSYGVLWYLMHRSLAVSYWITLALAILAAGFLVRTFIIFHDCGHGSFFASRKANDTLGVIAGILTFTPYYQWRH
;
A
#
# COMPACT_ATOMS: atom_id res chain seq x y z
N MET A 1 40.33 -6.42 -44.06
CA MET A 1 38.98 -5.92 -43.72
C MET A 1 38.53 -6.66 -42.48
N ASP A 2 38.77 -6.07 -41.30
CA ASP A 2 38.32 -6.57 -39.99
C ASP A 2 37.27 -5.58 -39.49
N ASP A 3 36.00 -5.90 -39.72
CA ASP A 3 34.85 -5.05 -39.39
C ASP A 3 34.41 -5.26 -37.93
N ARG A 4 35.30 -4.98 -36.97
CA ARG A 4 34.91 -4.86 -35.56
C ARG A 4 34.44 -3.45 -35.25
N VAL A 5 33.23 -3.15 -35.67
CA VAL A 5 32.48 -1.98 -35.20
C VAL A 5 32.23 -2.15 -33.70
N GLY A 6 33.01 -1.44 -32.89
CA GLY A 6 32.82 -1.35 -31.45
C GLY A 6 31.43 -0.79 -31.13
N ARG A 7 30.60 -1.59 -30.48
CA ARG A 7 29.29 -1.17 -29.97
C ARG A 7 29.50 -0.05 -28.93
N PRO A 8 28.79 1.09 -29.00
CA PRO A 8 28.96 2.15 -28.01
C PRO A 8 28.49 1.63 -26.64
N THR A 9 29.40 1.59 -25.67
CA THR A 9 29.12 1.23 -24.28
C THR A 9 28.49 2.43 -23.55
N THR A 10 27.25 2.76 -23.88
CA THR A 10 26.51 3.85 -23.21
C THR A 10 25.22 3.32 -22.61
N ASP A 11 25.29 2.59 -21.48
CA ASP A 11 24.07 2.31 -20.68
C ASP A 11 24.27 1.97 -19.19
N ARG A 12 25.49 1.99 -18.65
CA ARG A 12 25.77 1.61 -17.24
C ARG A 12 25.93 2.74 -16.19
N PRO A 13 26.07 4.04 -16.48
CA PRO A 13 26.15 5.07 -15.43
C PRO A 13 24.77 5.49 -14.90
N ALA A 14 23.78 5.67 -15.78
CA ALA A 14 22.47 6.22 -15.43
C ALA A 14 21.68 5.30 -14.49
N LYS A 15 21.72 3.98 -14.73
CA LYS A 15 21.00 2.96 -13.93
C LYS A 15 21.47 2.91 -12.47
N THR A 16 22.73 3.24 -12.21
CA THR A 16 23.33 3.21 -10.87
C THR A 16 23.08 4.53 -10.12
N MET A 17 22.97 5.65 -10.84
CA MET A 17 22.79 6.97 -10.24
C MET A 17 21.41 7.15 -9.60
N TRP A 18 20.33 6.77 -10.29
CA TRP A 18 18.98 6.92 -9.74
C TRP A 18 18.76 6.04 -8.50
N ARG A 19 19.29 4.80 -8.49
CA ARG A 19 19.21 3.89 -7.33
C ARG A 19 19.86 4.50 -6.09
N ARG A 20 20.99 5.20 -6.26
CA ARG A 20 21.70 5.86 -5.16
C ARG A 20 20.92 7.04 -4.58
N ILE A 21 20.13 7.72 -5.40
CA ILE A 21 19.25 8.82 -4.97
C ILE A 21 18.03 8.25 -4.22
N VAL A 22 17.43 7.18 -4.75
CA VAL A 22 16.21 6.55 -4.18
C VAL A 22 16.49 5.80 -2.88
N SER A 23 17.66 5.20 -2.70
CA SER A 23 17.99 4.39 -1.51
C SER A 23 17.88 5.13 -0.18
N ARG A 24 17.97 6.48 -0.18
CA ARG A 24 17.75 7.29 1.02
C ARG A 24 16.27 7.29 1.45
N TYR A 25 15.35 7.08 0.52
CA TYR A 25 13.90 7.05 0.75
C TYR A 25 13.35 5.63 0.98
N GLU A 26 14.17 4.59 0.77
CA GLU A 26 13.79 3.19 1.00
C GLU A 26 13.75 2.79 2.48
N ARG A 27 14.09 3.69 3.41
CA ARG A 27 14.13 3.35 4.85
C ARG A 27 12.71 3.29 5.44
N PRO A 28 12.23 2.10 5.86
CA PRO A 28 10.95 2.00 6.53
C PRO A 28 11.01 2.75 7.87
N SER A 29 9.95 3.49 8.20
CA SER A 29 9.85 4.24 9.45
C SER A 29 8.66 3.73 10.26
N LEU A 30 8.96 3.00 11.34
CA LEU A 30 7.95 2.30 12.15
C LEU A 30 6.80 3.22 12.57
N GLY A 31 7.11 4.41 13.09
CA GLY A 31 6.10 5.36 13.55
C GLY A 31 5.17 5.82 12.42
N ARG A 32 5.69 6.08 11.21
CA ARG A 32 4.85 6.46 10.07
C ARG A 32 4.03 5.29 9.55
N SER A 33 4.60 4.09 9.51
CA SER A 33 3.86 2.89 9.06
C SER A 33 2.70 2.58 10.00
N VAL A 34 2.93 2.62 11.32
CA VAL A 34 1.88 2.42 12.34
C VAL A 34 0.82 3.51 12.24
N TRP A 35 1.22 4.78 12.16
CA TRP A 35 0.27 5.89 12.04
C TRP A 35 -0.60 5.76 10.79
N GLN A 36 0.00 5.47 9.64
CA GLN A 36 -0.74 5.28 8.38
C GLN A 36 -1.72 4.11 8.45
N ALA A 37 -1.32 2.98 9.03
CA ALA A 37 -2.20 1.83 9.21
C ALA A 37 -3.36 2.15 10.15
N ALA A 38 -3.05 2.72 11.33
CA ALA A 38 -4.04 3.06 12.34
C ALA A 38 -5.04 4.10 11.83
N SER A 39 -4.56 5.22 11.25
CA SER A 39 -5.43 6.26 10.72
C SER A 39 -6.35 5.74 9.63
N THR A 40 -5.87 4.81 8.79
CA THR A 40 -6.66 4.23 7.69
C THR A 40 -7.72 3.28 8.21
N ILE A 41 -7.35 2.29 9.03
CA ILE A 41 -8.27 1.26 9.54
C ILE A 41 -9.32 1.88 10.47
N VAL A 42 -8.91 2.81 11.35
CA VAL A 42 -9.84 3.50 12.25
C VAL A 42 -10.83 4.35 11.45
N SER A 43 -10.36 5.14 10.48
CA SER A 43 -11.27 5.95 9.65
C SER A 43 -12.25 5.09 8.86
N TYR A 44 -11.80 3.95 8.33
CA TYR A 44 -12.68 3.01 7.64
C TYR A 44 -13.75 2.44 8.57
N GLY A 45 -13.39 2.02 9.78
CA GLY A 45 -14.34 1.53 10.79
C GLY A 45 -15.32 2.61 11.27
N VAL A 46 -14.86 3.86 11.44
CA VAL A 46 -15.72 5.00 11.76
C VAL A 46 -16.72 5.27 10.64
N LEU A 47 -16.29 5.26 9.38
CA LEU A 47 -17.20 5.44 8.24
C LEU A 47 -18.25 4.33 8.16
N TRP A 48 -17.86 3.07 8.40
CA TRP A 48 -18.81 1.96 8.51
C TRP A 48 -19.87 2.18 9.59
N TYR A 49 -19.43 2.59 10.79
CA TYR A 49 -20.35 2.90 11.87
C TYR A 49 -21.31 4.05 11.50
N LEU A 50 -20.80 5.13 10.92
CA LEU A 50 -21.61 6.26 10.48
C LEU A 50 -22.61 5.87 9.39
N MET A 51 -22.20 5.06 8.42
CA MET A 51 -23.07 4.52 7.38
C MET A 51 -24.22 3.71 7.98
N HIS A 52 -23.94 2.86 8.97
CA HIS A 52 -24.99 2.09 9.63
C HIS A 52 -25.98 3.00 10.36
N ARG A 53 -25.48 4.03 11.08
CA ARG A 53 -26.33 5.01 11.78
C ARG A 53 -27.13 5.88 10.80
N SER A 54 -26.60 6.22 9.64
CA SER A 54 -27.27 7.08 8.66
C SER A 54 -28.43 6.39 7.94
N LEU A 55 -28.52 5.05 7.96
CA LEU A 55 -29.66 4.32 7.39
C LEU A 55 -31.00 4.71 8.04
N ALA A 56 -30.99 5.08 9.34
CA ALA A 56 -32.18 5.55 10.03
C ALA A 56 -32.58 7.00 9.63
N VAL A 57 -31.71 7.72 8.93
CA VAL A 57 -31.90 9.13 8.57
C VAL A 57 -32.15 9.29 7.07
N SER A 58 -31.25 8.81 6.22
CA SER A 58 -31.38 8.89 4.76
C SER A 58 -30.37 8.01 4.03
N TYR A 59 -30.85 7.28 3.02
CA TYR A 59 -30.00 6.49 2.14
C TYR A 59 -29.02 7.34 1.31
N TRP A 60 -29.34 8.59 1.01
CA TRP A 60 -28.44 9.48 0.27
C TRP A 60 -27.19 9.84 1.09
N ILE A 61 -27.33 9.98 2.41
CA ILE A 61 -26.20 10.20 3.31
C ILE A 61 -25.31 8.95 3.33
N THR A 62 -25.93 7.76 3.44
CA THR A 62 -25.20 6.49 3.38
C THR A 62 -24.45 6.33 2.07
N LEU A 63 -25.06 6.72 0.94
CA LEU A 63 -24.41 6.67 -0.38
C LEU A 63 -23.19 7.60 -0.45
N ALA A 64 -23.29 8.83 0.05
CA ALA A 64 -22.17 9.76 0.09
C ALA A 64 -21.03 9.23 0.98
N LEU A 65 -21.36 8.69 2.16
CA LEU A 65 -20.38 8.06 3.05
C LEU A 65 -19.74 6.81 2.43
N ALA A 66 -20.49 6.04 1.64
CA ALA A 66 -19.98 4.85 0.94
C ALA A 66 -18.86 5.20 -0.05
N ILE A 67 -18.97 6.34 -0.76
CA ILE A 67 -17.93 6.82 -1.67
C ILE A 67 -16.64 7.13 -0.87
N LEU A 68 -16.75 7.78 0.28
CA LEU A 68 -15.60 8.04 1.16
C LEU A 68 -15.02 6.74 1.71
N ALA A 69 -15.86 5.81 2.15
CA ALA A 69 -15.44 4.51 2.66
C ALA A 69 -14.70 3.70 1.59
N ALA A 70 -15.14 3.74 0.33
CA ALA A 70 -14.46 3.11 -0.80
C ALA A 70 -13.02 3.66 -0.97
N GLY A 71 -12.82 4.97 -0.79
CA GLY A 71 -11.48 5.57 -0.79
C GLY A 71 -10.57 5.00 0.30
N PHE A 72 -11.08 4.82 1.52
CA PHE A 72 -10.33 4.18 2.61
C PHE A 72 -10.12 2.68 2.40
N LEU A 73 -11.06 1.99 1.74
CA LEU A 73 -10.89 0.60 1.35
C LEU A 73 -9.75 0.43 0.34
N VAL A 74 -9.68 1.29 -0.68
CA VAL A 74 -8.55 1.33 -1.63
C VAL A 74 -7.24 1.61 -0.90
N ARG A 75 -7.23 2.56 0.04
CA ARG A 75 -6.04 2.83 0.85
C ARG A 75 -5.61 1.63 1.71
N THR A 76 -6.58 0.89 2.25
CA THR A 76 -6.32 -0.37 2.97
C THR A 76 -5.70 -1.41 2.04
N PHE A 77 -6.17 -1.50 0.79
CA PHE A 77 -5.60 -2.37 -0.24
C PHE A 77 -4.16 -1.97 -0.62
N ILE A 78 -3.84 -0.68 -0.69
CA ILE A 78 -2.46 -0.22 -0.93
C ILE A 78 -1.53 -0.68 0.20
N ILE A 79 -1.96 -0.53 1.46
CA ILE A 79 -1.19 -1.01 2.62
C ILE A 79 -1.04 -2.54 2.59
N PHE A 80 -2.11 -3.26 2.26
CA PHE A 80 -2.09 -4.71 2.05
C PHE A 80 -1.04 -5.12 1.00
N HIS A 81 -1.06 -4.45 -0.15
CA HIS A 81 -0.13 -4.70 -1.25
C HIS A 81 1.33 -4.47 -0.83
N ASP A 82 1.60 -3.36 -0.16
CA ASP A 82 2.95 -3.03 0.33
C ASP A 82 3.42 -4.03 1.40
N CYS A 83 2.51 -4.51 2.26
CA CYS A 83 2.78 -5.61 3.17
C CYS A 83 3.05 -6.93 2.42
N GLY A 84 2.39 -7.17 1.28
CA GLY A 84 2.61 -8.32 0.41
C GLY A 84 4.02 -8.35 -0.19
N HIS A 85 4.60 -7.18 -0.46
CA HIS A 85 6.01 -7.02 -0.89
C HIS A 85 7.00 -6.93 0.28
N GLY A 86 6.51 -6.84 1.52
CA GLY A 86 7.33 -6.68 2.71
C GLY A 86 7.99 -5.29 2.85
N SER A 87 7.52 -4.29 2.10
CA SER A 87 8.11 -2.94 2.08
C SER A 87 7.50 -1.99 3.11
N PHE A 88 6.34 -2.32 3.67
CA PHE A 88 5.61 -1.41 4.56
C PHE A 88 6.23 -1.29 5.96
N PHE A 89 6.68 -2.40 6.54
CA PHE A 89 7.47 -2.45 7.78
C PHE A 89 8.86 -3.03 7.53
N ALA A 90 9.81 -2.71 8.41
CA ALA A 90 11.11 -3.38 8.43
C ALA A 90 11.02 -4.89 8.79
N SER A 91 9.99 -5.28 9.55
CA SER A 91 9.79 -6.65 10.03
C SER A 91 8.85 -7.42 9.10
N ARG A 92 9.31 -8.55 8.55
CA ARG A 92 8.48 -9.45 7.72
C ARG A 92 7.25 -9.95 8.47
N LYS A 93 7.39 -10.30 9.76
CA LYS A 93 6.27 -10.77 10.59
C LYS A 93 5.20 -9.68 10.78
N ALA A 94 5.61 -8.42 10.92
CA ALA A 94 4.69 -7.29 11.04
C ALA A 94 3.92 -7.06 9.72
N ASN A 95 4.63 -7.14 8.58
CA ASN A 95 3.99 -7.09 7.26
C ASN A 95 3.00 -8.24 7.07
N ASP A 96 3.39 -9.48 7.39
CA ASP A 96 2.51 -10.65 7.23
C ASP A 96 1.24 -10.51 8.10
N THR A 97 1.39 -10.06 9.35
CA THR A 97 0.26 -9.89 10.26
C THR A 97 -0.71 -8.81 9.77
N LEU A 98 -0.19 -7.62 9.46
CA LEU A 98 -1.04 -6.52 8.97
C LEU A 98 -1.65 -6.85 7.60
N GLY A 99 -0.88 -7.52 6.74
CA GLY A 99 -1.32 -7.95 5.43
C GLY A 99 -2.48 -8.95 5.50
N VAL A 100 -2.46 -9.90 6.43
CA VAL A 100 -3.62 -10.80 6.67
C VAL A 100 -4.84 -10.02 7.13
N ILE A 101 -4.69 -9.11 8.11
CA ILE A 101 -5.81 -8.29 8.61
C ILE A 101 -6.40 -7.43 7.49
N ALA A 102 -5.56 -6.71 6.76
CA ALA A 102 -5.99 -5.88 5.65
C ALA A 102 -6.62 -6.71 4.52
N GLY A 103 -6.08 -7.91 4.24
CA GLY A 103 -6.64 -8.83 3.26
C GLY A 103 -8.04 -9.32 3.62
N ILE A 104 -8.32 -9.56 4.90
CA ILE A 104 -9.68 -9.85 5.37
C ILE A 104 -10.61 -8.67 5.09
N LEU A 105 -10.18 -7.45 5.42
CA LEU A 105 -10.98 -6.23 5.20
C LEU A 105 -11.23 -5.95 3.71
N THR A 106 -10.28 -6.28 2.83
CA THR A 106 -10.39 -6.08 1.37
C THR A 106 -10.88 -7.33 0.63
N PHE A 107 -11.26 -8.40 1.35
CA PHE A 107 -11.67 -9.67 0.77
C PHE A 107 -10.65 -10.23 -0.23
N THR A 108 -9.35 -10.11 0.08
CA THR A 108 -8.23 -10.52 -0.78
C THR A 108 -7.31 -11.50 -0.03
N PRO A 109 -7.03 -12.70 -0.58
CA PRO A 109 -6.22 -13.71 0.10
C PRO A 109 -4.73 -13.31 0.15
N TYR A 110 -4.25 -12.91 1.33
CA TYR A 110 -2.89 -12.36 1.52
C TYR A 110 -1.78 -13.28 1.01
N TYR A 111 -1.75 -14.55 1.41
CA TYR A 111 -0.65 -15.46 1.05
C TYR A 111 -0.58 -15.82 -0.43
N GLN A 112 -1.68 -15.67 -1.18
CA GLN A 112 -1.68 -15.85 -2.64
C GLN A 112 -1.16 -14.61 -3.39
N TRP A 113 -1.21 -13.44 -2.75
CA TRP A 113 -0.75 -12.17 -3.31
C TRP A 113 0.64 -11.74 -2.82
N ARG A 114 1.16 -12.42 -1.80
CA ARG A 114 2.48 -12.17 -1.23
C ARG A 114 3.58 -12.68 -2.17
N HIS A 115 4.66 -11.91 -2.31
CA HIS A 115 5.83 -12.26 -3.12
C HIS A 115 7.05 -12.63 -2.23
#